data_AF-A0A4V1NRV4-F1
#
_entry.id   AF-A0A4V1NRV4-F1
#
_cell.length_a   1.000
_cell.length_b   1.000
_cell.length_c   1.000
_cell.angle_alpha   90.00
_cell.angle_beta   90.00
_cell.angle_gamma   90.00
#
_symmetry.space_group_name_H-M   'P 1'
#
loop_
_entity.id
_entity.type
_entity.pdbx_description
1 polymer ?
#
loop_
_entity_poly.entity_id
_entity_poly.type
_entity_poly.pdbx_seq_one_letter_code
_entity_poly.pdbx_strand_id
1 'polypeptide(L)'
;MAGRPKKKPDYDEKQQLDAFLEELTAAYQEADSLRTMAAELDITPLKLRKPLITAGAFSSETSTEVCRLREEGKSVPEIMDITGLSRASVHSYLPYISRKKQLKRLRQQQN
;
A
#
# COMPACT_ATOMS: atom_id res chain seq x y z
N MET A 1 31.37 0.51 -17.09
CA MET A 1 30.26 1.47 -17.27
C MET A 1 29.89 2.03 -15.90
N ALA A 2 30.08 3.33 -15.66
CA ALA A 2 29.65 3.94 -14.40
C ALA A 2 28.11 4.07 -14.39
N GLY A 3 27.47 3.51 -13.36
CA GLY A 3 26.02 3.57 -13.21
C GLY A 3 25.49 5.00 -13.10
N ARG A 4 24.20 5.20 -13.37
CA ARG A 4 23.55 6.52 -13.28
C ARG A 4 23.75 7.11 -11.88
N PRO A 5 24.29 8.34 -11.74
CA PRO A 5 24.43 8.97 -10.44
C PRO A 5 23.06 9.18 -9.79
N LYS A 6 22.99 8.97 -8.47
CA LYS A 6 21.74 9.14 -7.70
C LYS A 6 21.28 10.60 -7.79
N LYS A 7 20.03 10.81 -8.20
CA LYS A 7 19.45 12.14 -8.48
C LYS A 7 19.25 13.01 -7.22
N LYS A 8 19.29 12.42 -6.02
CA LYS A 8 19.24 13.10 -4.71
C LYS A 8 20.10 12.31 -3.69
N PRO A 9 21.27 12.81 -3.28
CA PRO A 9 22.16 12.11 -2.35
C PRO A 9 21.63 12.06 -0.90
N ASP A 10 20.79 13.03 -0.52
CA ASP A 10 20.19 13.17 0.82
C ASP A 10 18.82 12.50 0.96
N TYR A 11 18.37 11.74 -0.06
CA TYR A 11 17.04 11.12 -0.03
C TYR A 11 16.98 9.90 0.88
N ASP A 12 16.38 10.05 2.07
CA ASP A 12 15.99 8.94 2.93
C ASP A 12 14.59 8.43 2.51
N GLU A 13 14.60 7.37 1.70
CA GLU A 13 13.38 6.72 1.19
C GLU A 13 12.43 6.26 2.31
N LYS A 14 12.97 5.84 3.46
CA LYS A 14 12.15 5.33 4.55
C LYS A 14 11.38 6.49 5.19
N GLN A 15 12.09 7.57 5.54
CA GLN A 15 11.46 8.75 6.16
C GLN A 15 10.42 9.39 5.25
N GLN A 16 10.73 9.52 3.95
CA GLN A 16 9.80 10.09 2.98
C GLN A 16 8.55 9.23 2.79
N LEU A 17 8.71 7.91 2.76
CA LEU A 17 7.56 7.00 2.71
C LEU A 17 6.73 7.05 4.00
N ASP A 18 7.37 7.09 5.17
CA ASP A 18 6.65 7.17 6.45
C ASP A 18 5.82 8.46 6.56
N ALA A 19 6.43 9.62 6.26
CA ALA A 19 5.72 10.91 6.26
C ALA A 19 4.53 10.92 5.29
N PHE A 20 4.72 10.40 4.07
CA PHE A 20 3.63 10.28 3.09
C PHE A 20 2.50 9.37 3.59
N LEU A 21 2.81 8.23 4.20
CA LEU A 21 1.80 7.30 4.71
C LEU A 21 1.03 7.86 5.91
N GLU A 22 1.70 8.63 6.77
CA GLU A 22 1.08 9.31 7.91
C GLU A 22 0.10 10.40 7.45
N GLU A 23 0.54 11.29 6.55
CA GLU A 23 -0.31 12.33 5.96
C GLU A 23 -1.53 11.72 5.24
N LEU A 24 -1.30 10.67 4.45
CA LEU A 24 -2.38 9.98 3.74
C LEU A 24 -3.36 9.29 4.71
N THR A 25 -2.87 8.77 5.83
CA THR A 25 -3.72 8.14 6.85
C THR A 25 -4.59 9.17 7.55
N ALA A 26 -4.01 10.31 7.92
CA ALA A 26 -4.76 11.42 8.51
C ALA A 26 -5.87 11.90 7.56
N ALA A 27 -5.55 12.15 6.30
CA ALA A 27 -6.54 12.51 5.29
C ALA A 27 -7.64 11.44 5.13
N TYR A 28 -7.32 10.15 5.30
CA TYR A 28 -8.29 9.07 5.17
C TYR A 28 -9.23 8.97 6.36
N GLN A 29 -8.76 9.36 7.55
CA GLN A 29 -9.58 9.40 8.76
C GLN A 29 -10.56 10.58 8.74
N GLU A 30 -10.15 11.71 8.14
CA GLU A 30 -11.02 12.87 7.91
C GLU A 30 -12.04 12.60 6.79
N ALA A 31 -11.68 11.77 5.80
CA ALA A 31 -12.59 11.39 4.73
C ALA A 31 -13.56 10.29 5.18
N ASP A 32 -14.87 10.49 5.01
CA ASP A 32 -15.91 9.49 5.33
C ASP A 32 -15.71 8.13 4.64
N SER A 33 -15.00 8.11 3.50
CA SER A 33 -14.72 6.89 2.74
C SER A 33 -13.53 7.03 1.79
N LEU A 34 -13.02 5.89 1.33
CA LEU A 34 -11.99 5.84 0.27
C LEU A 34 -12.44 6.54 -1.00
N ARG A 35 -13.74 6.50 -1.30
CA ARG A 35 -14.32 7.17 -2.48
C ARG A 35 -14.35 8.68 -2.31
N THR A 36 -14.66 9.17 -1.10
CA THR A 36 -14.66 10.60 -0.75
C THR A 36 -13.26 11.18 -0.93
N MET A 37 -12.25 10.57 -0.28
CA MET A 37 -10.85 10.97 -0.45
C MET A 37 -10.40 10.95 -1.92
N ALA A 38 -10.75 9.91 -2.66
CA ALA A 38 -10.36 9.80 -4.06
C ALA A 38 -10.94 10.94 -4.91
N ALA A 39 -12.19 11.36 -4.63
CA ALA A 39 -12.84 12.46 -5.31
C ALA A 39 -12.19 13.81 -4.97
N GLU A 40 -11.86 14.05 -3.70
CA GLU A 40 -11.18 15.28 -3.26
C GLU A 40 -9.79 15.44 -3.89
N LEU A 41 -9.07 14.33 -4.06
CA LEU A 41 -7.72 14.30 -4.64
C LEU A 41 -7.72 14.19 -6.18
N ASP A 42 -8.89 14.11 -6.82
CA ASP A 42 -9.04 13.85 -8.27
C ASP A 42 -8.23 12.64 -8.78
N ILE A 43 -8.31 11.53 -8.03
CA ILE A 43 -7.65 10.26 -8.38
C ILE A 43 -8.61 9.08 -8.27
N THR A 44 -8.17 7.92 -8.74
CA THR A 44 -8.95 6.69 -8.60
C THR A 44 -8.72 6.05 -7.24
N PRO A 45 -9.75 5.45 -6.60
CA PRO A 45 -9.60 4.69 -5.35
C PRO A 45 -8.52 3.59 -5.43
N LEU A 46 -8.28 3.06 -6.63
CA LEU A 46 -7.27 2.04 -6.90
C LEU A 46 -5.85 2.49 -6.51
N LYS A 47 -5.54 3.78 -6.68
CA LYS A 47 -4.23 4.35 -6.32
C LYS A 47 -4.04 4.50 -4.81
N LEU A 48 -5.13 4.60 -4.06
CA LEU A 48 -5.13 4.83 -2.61
C LEU A 48 -5.10 3.53 -1.78
N ARG A 49 -5.63 2.42 -2.32
CA ARG A 49 -5.68 1.13 -1.62
C ARG A 49 -4.30 0.69 -1.14
N LYS A 50 -3.33 0.59 -2.06
CA LYS A 50 -1.99 0.09 -1.75
C LYS A 50 -1.28 0.90 -0.66
N PRO A 51 -1.19 2.24 -0.73
CA PRO A 51 -0.55 3.01 0.33
C PRO A 51 -1.33 2.91 1.65
N LEU A 52 -2.66 3.00 1.66
CA LEU A 52 -3.45 2.87 2.90
C LEU A 52 -3.36 1.47 3.53
N ILE A 53 -3.30 0.42 2.72
CA ILE A 53 -3.02 -0.95 3.19
C ILE A 53 -1.60 -1.04 3.75
N THR A 54 -0.63 -0.37 3.12
CA THR A 54 0.76 -0.30 3.60
C THR A 54 0.83 0.42 4.95
N ALA A 55 0.05 1.48 5.14
CA ALA A 55 -0.08 2.20 6.41
C ALA A 55 -0.88 1.41 7.46
N GLY A 56 -1.67 0.41 7.04
CA GLY A 56 -2.59 -0.32 7.92
C GLY A 56 -3.92 0.39 8.17
N ALA A 57 -4.20 1.50 7.47
CA ALA A 57 -5.40 2.32 7.62
C ALA A 57 -6.62 1.77 6.85
N PHE A 58 -6.39 0.96 5.80
CA PHE A 58 -7.46 0.37 5.00
C PHE A 58 -7.45 -1.16 5.08
N SER A 59 -8.62 -1.73 5.37
CA SER A 59 -8.87 -3.17 5.25
C SER A 59 -10.30 -3.44 4.79
N SER A 60 -10.46 -4.51 4.03
CA SER A 60 -11.71 -5.07 3.52
C SER A 60 -11.56 -6.59 3.41
N GLU A 61 -12.65 -7.31 3.21
CA GLU A 61 -12.62 -8.75 2.96
C GLU A 61 -11.71 -9.09 1.76
N THR A 62 -11.90 -8.41 0.63
CA THR A 62 -11.10 -8.62 -0.59
C THR A 62 -9.61 -8.30 -0.39
N SER A 63 -9.29 -7.19 0.29
CA SER A 63 -7.88 -6.83 0.53
C SER A 63 -7.19 -7.83 1.47
N THR A 64 -7.93 -8.33 2.46
CA THR A 64 -7.45 -9.33 3.41
C THR A 64 -7.15 -10.64 2.71
N GLU A 65 -8.07 -11.10 1.85
CA GLU A 65 -7.89 -12.33 1.09
C GLU A 65 -6.70 -12.24 0.12
N VAL A 66 -6.58 -11.15 -0.64
CA VAL A 66 -5.44 -10.95 -1.56
C VAL A 66 -4.10 -10.92 -0.80
N CYS A 67 -4.05 -10.27 0.37
CA CYS A 67 -2.84 -10.27 1.20
C CYS A 67 -2.52 -11.67 1.75
N ARG A 68 -3.53 -12.41 2.23
CA ARG A 68 -3.39 -13.77 2.73
C ARG A 68 -2.82 -14.70 1.67
N LEU A 69 -3.41 -14.74 0.48
CA LEU A 69 -2.94 -15.56 -0.64
C LEU A 69 -1.48 -15.22 -1.00
N ARG A 70 -1.12 -13.93 -0.97
CA ARG A 70 0.27 -13.51 -1.21
C ARG A 70 1.23 -14.01 -0.12
N GLU A 71 0.80 -14.03 1.14
CA GLU A 71 1.57 -14.53 2.27
C GLU A 71 1.75 -16.05 2.24
N GLU A 72 0.78 -16.76 1.68
CA GLU A 72 0.84 -18.19 1.36
C GLU A 72 1.76 -18.50 0.17
N GLY A 73 2.32 -17.47 -0.48
CA GLY A 73 3.29 -17.62 -1.56
C GLY A 73 2.68 -17.64 -2.96
N LYS A 74 1.37 -17.38 -3.11
CA LYS A 74 0.71 -17.31 -4.41
C LYS A 74 1.24 -16.16 -5.25
N SER A 75 1.46 -16.46 -6.53
CA SER A 75 1.82 -15.48 -7.55
C SER A 75 0.62 -14.62 -7.94
N VAL A 76 0.87 -13.46 -8.57
CA VAL A 76 -0.23 -12.57 -9.02
C VAL A 76 -1.21 -13.29 -9.97
N PRO A 77 -0.77 -14.08 -10.96
CA PRO A 77 -1.68 -14.87 -11.79
C PRO A 77 -2.55 -15.84 -10.98
N GLU A 78 -1.97 -16.61 -10.05
CA GLU A 78 -2.76 -17.54 -9.21
C GLU A 78 -3.79 -16.78 -8.35
N ILE A 79 -3.43 -15.61 -7.82
CA ILE A 79 -4.37 -14.78 -7.06
C ILE A 79 -5.51 -14.29 -7.96
N MET A 80 -5.21 -13.91 -9.22
CA MET A 80 -6.24 -13.53 -10.19
C MET A 80 -7.18 -14.72 -10.47
N ASP A 81 -6.64 -15.92 -10.67
CA ASP A 81 -7.43 -17.13 -10.93
C ASP A 81 -8.33 -17.51 -9.75
N ILE A 82 -7.82 -17.39 -8.52
CA ILE A 82 -8.57 -17.71 -7.29
C ILE A 82 -9.66 -16.67 -7.00
N THR A 83 -9.36 -15.39 -7.18
CA THR A 83 -10.24 -14.28 -6.75
C THR A 83 -11.14 -13.73 -7.86
N GLY A 84 -10.87 -14.08 -9.12
CA GLY A 84 -11.53 -13.48 -10.28
C GLY A 84 -11.19 -12.00 -10.52
N LEU A 85 -10.23 -11.44 -9.77
CA LEU A 85 -9.86 -10.03 -9.87
C LEU A 85 -8.97 -9.76 -11.08
N SER A 86 -9.10 -8.57 -11.64
CA SER A 86 -8.14 -8.08 -12.64
C SER A 86 -6.74 -7.94 -12.02
N ARG A 87 -5.72 -8.02 -12.87
CA ARG A 87 -4.31 -7.79 -12.47
C ARG A 87 -4.11 -6.46 -11.76
N ALA A 88 -4.77 -5.40 -12.23
CA ALA A 88 -4.71 -4.07 -11.63
C ALA A 88 -5.33 -4.05 -10.24
N SER A 89 -6.48 -4.71 -10.06
CA SER A 89 -7.13 -4.86 -8.76
C SER A 89 -6.25 -5.62 -7.78
N VAL A 90 -5.66 -6.76 -8.19
CA VAL A 90 -4.73 -7.53 -7.33
C VAL A 90 -3.56 -6.66 -6.89
N HIS A 91 -2.88 -5.98 -7.82
CA HIS A 91 -1.76 -5.10 -7.47
C HIS A 91 -2.16 -3.94 -6.55
N SER A 92 -3.40 -3.46 -6.61
CA SER A 92 -3.90 -2.40 -5.72
C SER A 92 -4.05 -2.83 -4.27
N TYR A 93 -4.23 -4.13 -4.00
CA TYR A 93 -4.36 -4.66 -2.66
C TYR A 93 -3.03 -5.13 -2.04
N LEU A 94 -1.99 -5.31 -2.86
CA LEU A 94 -0.69 -5.76 -2.38
C LEU A 94 0.11 -4.58 -1.83
N PRO A 95 0.57 -4.57 -0.56
CA PRO A 95 1.31 -3.45 0.03
C PRO A 95 2.68 -3.19 -0.65
N TYR A 96 3.28 -2.00 -0.44
CA TYR A 96 4.61 -1.67 -0.98
C TYR A 96 5.73 -2.56 -0.42
N ILE A 97 5.53 -3.03 0.81
CA ILE A 97 6.47 -3.88 1.54
C ILE A 97 5.76 -5.15 1.98
N SER A 98 6.52 -6.22 2.25
CA SER A 98 5.92 -7.45 2.76
C SER A 98 5.22 -7.21 4.11
N ARG A 99 4.15 -7.96 4.41
CA ARG A 99 3.45 -7.86 5.69
C ARG A 99 4.38 -8.01 6.90
N LYS A 100 5.40 -8.88 6.81
CA LYS A 100 6.45 -8.99 7.84
C LYS A 100 7.20 -7.66 8.09
N LYS A 101 7.57 -6.95 7.01
CA LYS A 101 8.21 -5.62 7.11
C LYS A 101 7.24 -4.56 7.62
N GLN A 102 5.98 -4.61 7.17
CA GLN A 102 4.92 -3.71 7.63
C GLN A 102 4.68 -3.84 9.14
N LEU A 103 4.50 -5.06 9.65
CA LEU A 103 4.32 -5.32 11.09
C LEU A 103 5.53 -4.85 11.91
N LYS A 104 6.75 -5.02 11.38
CA LYS A 104 7.97 -4.52 12.03
C LYS A 104 8.00 -2.98 12.10
N ARG A 105 7.53 -2.28 11.06
CA ARG A 105 7.42 -0.80 11.05
C ARG A 105 6.39 -0.32 12.06
N LEU A 106 5.19 -0.88 12.06
CA LEU A 106 4.11 -0.50 12.99
C LEU A 106 4.51 -0.68 14.46
N ARG A 107 5.29 -1.73 14.77
CA ARG A 107 5.84 -1.94 16.13
C ARG A 107 6.90 -0.92 16.53
N GLN A 108 7.65 -0.36 15.58
CA GLN A 108 8.67 0.66 15.85
C GLN A 108 8.09 2.04 16.11
N GLN A 109 6.83 2.30 15.74
CA GLN A 109 6.14 3.57 15.95
C GLN A 109 5.40 3.64 17.30
N GLN A 110 5.31 2.51 18.03
CA GLN A 110 4.61 2.38 19.32
C GLN A 110 5.58 2.39 20.53
N ASN A 111 6.88 2.45 20.28
CA ASN A 111 7.97 2.51 21.28
C ASN A 111 8.76 3.80 21.09
#